data_AF-A0A814Z3W3-F1
#
_entry.id   AF-A0A814Z3W3-F1
#
_cell.length_a   1.000
_cell.length_b   1.000
_cell.length_c   1.000
_cell.angle_alpha   90.00
_cell.angle_beta   90.00
_cell.angle_gamma   90.00
#
_symmetry.space_group_name_H-M   'P 1'
#
loop_
_entity.id
_entity.type
_entity.pdbx_description
1 polymer ?
#
loop_
_entity_poly.entity_id
_entity_poly.type
_entity_poly.pdbx_seq_one_letter_code
_entity_poly.pdbx_strand_id
1 'polypeptide(L)'
;MKTFGMLFCVSLICLSLLTSTHAASPPAGYTRTNLICMGKAVFCNPKANSALTCITEDRTGHIGGVWKGGSKKWAESGCPANTRSGTYNAALQRVGK
;
A
#
# COMPACT_ATOMS: atom_id res chain seq x y z
N MET A 1 -6.69 20.04 -54.17
CA MET A 1 -5.99 18.76 -54.47
C MET A 1 -4.53 18.88 -54.04
N LYS A 2 -4.09 18.04 -53.09
CA LYS A 2 -2.77 17.42 -52.91
C LYS A 2 -2.69 16.81 -51.51
N THR A 3 -2.65 15.48 -51.45
CA THR A 3 -2.48 14.61 -50.27
C THR A 3 -1.00 14.35 -49.96
N PHE A 4 -0.74 13.68 -48.81
CA PHE A 4 0.52 13.17 -48.22
C PHE A 4 1.27 14.18 -47.33
N GLY A 5 1.64 13.92 -46.07
CA GLY A 5 1.66 12.70 -45.24
C GLY A 5 2.96 12.67 -44.43
N MET A 6 2.90 12.82 -43.09
CA MET A 6 3.94 12.46 -42.10
C MET A 6 3.34 12.74 -40.70
N LEU A 7 2.62 11.82 -40.07
CA LEU A 7 3.10 10.68 -39.29
C LEU A 7 4.32 10.97 -38.40
N PHE A 8 4.05 10.92 -37.08
CA PHE A 8 4.93 10.58 -35.95
C PHE A 8 5.89 11.65 -35.37
N CYS A 9 6.00 11.60 -34.04
CA CYS A 9 7.06 12.17 -33.18
C CYS A 9 6.87 13.52 -32.47
N VAL A 10 5.69 13.79 -31.89
CA VAL A 10 5.67 14.46 -30.56
C VAL A 10 4.66 13.79 -29.61
N SER A 11 4.52 12.48 -29.74
CA SER A 11 3.97 11.63 -28.69
C SER A 11 5.16 10.96 -28.01
N LEU A 12 5.19 10.87 -26.68
CA LEU A 12 6.21 10.19 -25.85
C LEU A 12 7.40 11.00 -25.28
N ILE A 13 7.19 12.18 -24.69
CA ILE A 13 8.16 12.70 -23.67
C ILE A 13 7.49 12.96 -22.31
N CYS A 14 6.18 12.73 -22.16
CA CYS A 14 5.48 12.96 -20.90
C CYS A 14 5.11 11.67 -20.13
N LEU A 15 5.71 10.53 -20.48
CA LEU A 15 5.38 9.24 -19.85
C LEU A 15 6.62 8.40 -19.51
N SER A 16 7.72 9.07 -19.18
CA SER A 16 8.93 8.42 -18.68
C SER A 16 9.07 8.70 -17.19
N LEU A 17 8.88 7.65 -16.39
CA LEU A 17 9.35 7.50 -15.00
C LEU A 17 8.70 8.37 -13.91
N LEU A 18 7.38 8.29 -13.77
CA LEU A 18 6.71 8.55 -12.48
C LEU A 18 6.18 7.25 -11.87
N THR A 19 6.99 6.18 -11.83
CA THR A 19 6.82 5.20 -10.75
C THR A 19 7.50 5.75 -9.49
N SER A 20 7.13 6.97 -9.09
CA SER A 20 7.31 7.38 -7.71
C SER A 20 6.50 6.36 -6.92
N THR A 21 7.19 5.57 -6.09
CA THR A 21 6.59 4.76 -5.05
C THR A 21 5.89 5.72 -4.09
N HIS A 22 4.72 6.21 -4.49
CA HIS A 22 3.88 7.02 -3.64
C HIS A 22 3.50 6.08 -2.50
N ALA A 23 4.03 6.39 -1.32
CA ALA A 23 3.53 5.78 -0.11
C ALA A 23 2.00 5.87 -0.16
N ALA A 24 1.32 4.74 -0.05
CA ALA A 24 -0.13 4.74 -0.06
C ALA A 24 -0.57 5.61 1.12
N SER A 25 -1.42 6.60 0.87
CA SER A 25 -1.99 7.36 1.97
C SER A 25 -2.80 6.39 2.85
N PRO A 26 -2.61 6.41 4.18
CA PRO A 26 -3.33 5.51 5.05
C PRO A 26 -4.85 5.73 4.90
N PRO A 27 -5.67 4.67 5.03
CA PRO A 27 -7.12 4.79 4.98
C PRO A 27 -7.64 5.71 6.08
N ALA A 28 -8.82 6.29 5.86
CA ALA A 28 -9.44 7.19 6.83
C ALA A 28 -9.55 6.56 8.23
N GLY A 29 -9.22 7.33 9.27
CA GLY A 29 -9.26 6.89 10.66
C GLY A 29 -8.00 6.17 11.15
N TYR A 30 -7.05 5.86 10.28
CA TYR A 30 -5.74 5.37 10.68
C TYR A 30 -4.77 6.52 10.92
N THR A 31 -4.16 6.55 12.09
CA THR A 31 -3.17 7.56 12.46
C THR A 31 -1.78 6.95 12.50
N ARG A 32 -0.78 7.72 12.03
CA ARG A 32 0.62 7.30 12.05
C ARG A 32 1.09 7.15 13.49
N THR A 33 1.79 6.05 13.76
CA THR A 33 2.44 5.78 15.05
C THR A 33 3.96 5.95 14.95
N ASN A 34 4.65 5.85 16.08
CA ASN A 34 6.12 5.81 16.14
C ASN A 34 6.69 4.40 15.87
N LEU A 35 5.83 3.40 15.62
CA LEU A 35 6.26 2.04 15.35
C LEU A 35 6.69 1.88 13.90
N ILE A 36 7.76 1.10 13.71
CA ILE A 36 8.30 0.74 12.40
C ILE A 36 8.21 -0.76 12.22
N CYS A 37 7.79 -1.16 11.04
CA CYS A 37 7.44 -2.52 10.70
C CYS A 37 8.01 -2.80 9.30
N MET A 38 9.03 -3.67 9.23
CA MET A 38 9.74 -3.97 7.97
C MET A 38 10.23 -2.71 7.22
N GLY A 39 10.67 -1.68 7.96
CA GLY A 39 11.13 -0.40 7.41
C GLY A 39 10.02 0.57 7.01
N LYS A 40 8.75 0.27 7.33
CA LYS A 40 7.58 1.11 7.02
C LYS A 40 6.89 1.58 8.29
N ALA A 41 6.28 2.75 8.21
CA ALA A 41 5.49 3.29 9.32
C ALA A 41 4.25 2.44 9.55
N VAL A 42 3.93 2.21 10.82
CA VAL A 42 2.67 1.60 11.22
C VAL A 42 1.63 2.68 11.45
N PHE A 43 0.42 2.44 10.95
CA PHE A 43 -0.75 3.25 11.22
C PHE A 43 -1.76 2.44 12.02
N CYS A 44 -2.40 3.03 13.02
CA CYS A 44 -3.38 2.33 13.83
C CYS A 44 -4.71 3.08 13.91
N ASN A 45 -5.80 2.32 14.00
CA ASN A 45 -7.15 2.81 14.22
C ASN A 45 -7.77 2.00 15.38
N PRO A 46 -7.95 2.58 16.59
CA PRO A 46 -8.51 1.88 17.73
C PRO A 46 -9.99 1.51 17.55
N LYS A 47 -10.68 2.11 16.57
CA LYS A 47 -12.08 1.79 16.23
C LYS A 47 -12.19 0.65 15.21
N ALA A 48 -11.09 0.25 14.57
CA ALA A 48 -11.08 -0.89 13.67
C ALA A 48 -11.20 -2.20 14.46
N ASN A 49 -11.58 -3.28 13.78
CA ASN A 49 -11.61 -4.59 14.41
C ASN A 49 -10.21 -5.00 14.92
N SER A 50 -10.15 -5.95 15.85
CA SER A 50 -8.90 -6.39 16.49
C SER A 50 -7.85 -6.96 15.52
N ALA A 51 -8.29 -7.43 14.35
CA ALA A 51 -7.45 -7.99 13.29
C ALA A 51 -6.88 -6.92 12.33
N LEU A 52 -7.41 -5.70 12.35
CA LEU A 52 -7.03 -4.58 11.50
C LEU A 52 -6.72 -3.33 12.32
N THR A 53 -6.52 -3.47 13.63
CA THR A 53 -6.24 -2.33 14.52
C THR A 53 -5.01 -1.56 14.06
N CYS A 54 -4.01 -2.25 13.52
CA CYS A 54 -2.83 -1.63 12.94
C CYS A 54 -2.53 -2.20 11.56
N ILE A 55 -2.04 -1.32 10.68
CA ILE A 55 -1.65 -1.64 9.31
C ILE A 55 -0.26 -1.08 9.00
N THR A 56 0.43 -1.73 8.07
CA THR A 56 1.66 -1.23 7.43
C THR A 56 1.55 -1.48 5.93
N GLU A 57 2.30 -0.74 5.12
CA GLU A 57 2.35 -0.98 3.67
C GLU A 57 2.87 -2.39 3.34
N ASP A 58 2.24 -3.06 2.38
CA ASP A 58 2.73 -4.33 1.84
C ASP A 58 3.88 -4.07 0.87
N ARG A 59 5.09 -4.50 1.25
CA ARG A 59 6.29 -4.40 0.41
C ARG A 59 6.27 -5.36 -0.77
N THR A 60 5.50 -6.44 -0.69
CA THR A 60 5.64 -7.62 -1.56
C THR A 60 4.77 -7.56 -2.81
N GLY A 61 3.58 -6.95 -2.73
CA GLY A 61 2.71 -6.69 -3.90
C GLY A 61 2.19 -7.90 -4.69
N HIS A 62 2.61 -9.14 -4.42
CA HIS A 62 2.35 -10.31 -5.27
C HIS A 62 0.87 -10.73 -5.42
N ILE A 63 0.00 -10.33 -4.49
CA ILE A 63 -1.41 -10.78 -4.43
C ILE A 63 -2.42 -9.63 -4.49
N GLY A 64 -2.02 -8.47 -5.01
CA GLY A 64 -2.86 -7.25 -4.98
C GLY A 64 -3.02 -6.65 -3.57
N GLY A 65 -2.13 -7.03 -2.65
CA GLY A 65 -2.03 -6.47 -1.32
C GLY A 65 -1.39 -5.10 -1.32
N VAL A 66 -2.05 -4.15 -0.65
CA VAL A 66 -1.53 -2.79 -0.38
C VAL A 66 -1.11 -2.67 1.08
N TRP A 67 -1.79 -3.40 1.98
CA TRP A 67 -1.58 -3.32 3.42
C TRP A 67 -1.35 -4.70 4.02
N LYS A 68 -0.44 -4.79 4.99
CA LYS A 68 -0.43 -5.87 5.98
C LYS A 68 -1.17 -5.38 7.22
N GLY A 69 -2.07 -6.20 7.76
CA GLY A 69 -2.87 -5.85 8.92
C GLY A 69 -2.68 -6.82 10.08
N GLY A 70 -2.84 -6.30 11.29
CA GLY A 70 -2.85 -7.08 12.51
C GLY A 70 -3.29 -6.28 13.73
N SER A 71 -3.19 -6.91 14.89
CA SER A 71 -3.48 -6.28 16.18
C SER A 71 -2.39 -5.27 16.57
N LYS A 72 -2.67 -4.46 17.61
CA LYS A 72 -1.66 -3.59 18.21
C LYS A 72 -0.43 -4.38 18.72
N LYS A 73 -0.65 -5.52 19.37
CA LYS A 73 0.44 -6.42 19.83
C LYS A 73 1.28 -6.97 18.68
N TRP A 74 0.65 -7.25 17.53
CA TRP A 74 1.38 -7.64 16.32
C TRP A 74 2.29 -6.50 15.84
N ALA A 75 1.81 -5.25 15.82
CA ALA A 75 2.64 -4.10 15.45
C ALA A 75 3.80 -3.86 16.42
N GLU A 76 3.53 -3.93 17.73
CA GLU A 76 4.55 -3.76 18.79
C GLU A 76 5.62 -4.85 18.77
N SER A 77 5.29 -6.05 18.29
CA SER A 77 6.26 -7.15 18.13
C SER A 77 7.07 -7.09 16.83
N GLY A 78 6.98 -6.00 16.06
CA GLY A 78 7.72 -5.84 14.81
C GLY A 78 7.08 -6.54 13.62
N CYS A 79 5.78 -6.82 13.69
CA CYS A 79 4.96 -7.38 12.62
C CYS A 79 5.40 -8.74 12.03
N PRO A 80 5.66 -9.75 12.86
CA PRO A 80 6.07 -11.04 12.33
C PRO A 80 4.94 -11.68 11.49
N ALA A 81 5.33 -12.39 10.42
CA ALA A 81 4.38 -12.90 9.43
C ALA A 81 3.43 -13.98 9.97
N ASN A 82 3.84 -14.71 11.01
CA ASN A 82 3.06 -15.80 11.60
C ASN A 82 1.88 -15.31 12.46
N THR A 83 1.95 -14.09 13.01
CA THR A 83 0.88 -13.51 13.85
C THR A 83 0.13 -12.37 13.16
N ARG A 84 0.47 -12.06 11.89
CA ARG A 84 -0.29 -11.11 11.08
C ARG A 84 -1.69 -11.64 10.82
N SER A 85 -2.65 -10.74 10.78
CA SER A 85 -4.04 -11.11 10.53
C SER A 85 -4.35 -11.25 9.04
N GLY A 86 -3.60 -10.58 8.17
CA GLY A 86 -3.75 -10.76 6.73
C GLY A 86 -2.99 -9.77 5.86
N THR A 87 -3.20 -9.94 4.56
CA THR A 87 -2.90 -8.97 3.51
C THR A 87 -4.20 -8.40 2.97
N TYR A 88 -4.25 -7.09 2.77
CA TYR A 88 -5.46 -6.35 2.44
C TYR A 88 -5.23 -5.44 1.24
N ASN A 89 -6.25 -5.26 0.41
CA ASN A 89 -6.23 -4.28 -0.68
C ASN A 89 -6.40 -2.84 -0.15
N ALA A 90 -6.42 -1.85 -1.05
CA ALA A 90 -6.56 -0.43 -0.69
C ALA A 90 -7.84 -0.13 0.12
N ALA A 91 -8.92 -0.91 -0.08
CA ALA A 91 -10.19 -0.77 0.62
C ALA A 91 -10.25 -1.56 1.94
N LEU A 92 -9.11 -2.05 2.44
CA LEU A 92 -9.00 -2.90 3.63
C LEU A 92 -9.79 -4.22 3.55
N GLN A 93 -10.06 -4.71 2.34
CA GLN A 93 -10.63 -6.03 2.14
C GLN A 93 -9.50 -7.06 2.09
N ARG A 94 -9.71 -8.20 2.75
CA ARG A 94 -8.70 -9.25 2.85
C ARG A 94 -8.51 -9.94 1.50
N VAL A 95 -7.28 -9.98 1.01
CA VAL A 95 -6.90 -10.64 -0.25
C VAL A 95 -5.97 -11.84 -0.04
N GLY A 96 -5.41 -11.97 1.16
CA GLY A 96 -4.58 -13.13 1.52
C GLY A 96 -4.28 -13.20 2.99
N LYS A 97 -3.64 -14.29 3.38
CA LYS A 97 -3.06 -14.43 4.73
C LYS A 97 -1.73 -13.74 4.77
#